data_AF-A0A968PV64-F1
#
_entry.id   AF-A0A968PV64-F1
#
_cell.length_a   1.000
_cell.length_b   1.000
_cell.length_c   1.000
_cell.angle_alpha   90.00
_cell.angle_beta   90.00
_cell.angle_gamma   90.00
#
_symmetry.space_group_name_H-M   'P 1'
#
loop_
_entity.id
_entity.type
_entity.pdbx_description
1 polymer ?
#
loop_
_entity_poly.entity_id
_entity_poly.type
_entity_poly.pdbx_seq_one_letter_code
_entity_poly.pdbx_strand_id
1 'polypeptide(L)'
;MSENSNHLETAIVENGKWVDKVFATGAAISTIILTLKFINVSEFEWNGVTVSVENTRFLISICVAFTVAHWYASRLLIRSILEFWKLKSHEDRIKLLETLRATGGLLVRGFIPRERARIRKDLYIYTFNIKDYTFWVSYGCIAVLLLAISPWNLSNKAFLFLLVTAIATAIINWKIASDWIVALTEISLQNKDEAYYLRSITGDEKYVPKVEKPLFPLFYSVVNFFPFTLDYQILPNLILILVLIPVYIIVGIVFILISVIQKGIELIKKAILSKRN
;
A
#
# COMPACT_ATOMS: atom_id res chain seq x y z
N MET A 1 -7.32 32.28 13.04
CA MET A 1 -6.30 31.20 13.11
C MET A 1 -6.85 29.87 13.64
N SER A 2 -7.95 29.83 14.41
CA SER A 2 -8.55 28.60 14.94
C SER A 2 -9.25 27.72 13.88
N GLU A 3 -9.83 28.31 12.83
CA GLU A 3 -10.61 27.58 11.83
C GLU A 3 -9.73 26.68 10.94
N ASN A 4 -8.61 27.21 10.43
CA ASN A 4 -7.62 26.43 9.65
C ASN A 4 -7.02 25.25 10.43
N SER A 5 -6.95 25.35 11.76
CA SER A 5 -6.47 24.28 12.62
C SER A 5 -7.39 23.06 12.61
N ASN A 6 -8.69 23.30 12.76
CA ASN A 6 -9.68 22.23 12.90
C ASN A 6 -9.84 21.45 11.58
N HIS A 7 -9.66 22.13 10.44
CA HIS A 7 -9.64 21.49 9.13
C HIS A 7 -8.45 20.53 8.96
N LEU A 8 -7.25 20.89 9.45
CA LEU A 8 -6.08 20.02 9.34
C LEU A 8 -6.18 18.78 10.23
N GLU A 9 -6.66 18.92 11.46
CA GLU A 9 -6.92 17.77 12.35
C GLU A 9 -7.93 16.80 11.72
N THR A 10 -9.05 17.32 11.22
CA THR A 10 -10.06 16.52 10.52
C THR A 10 -9.46 15.81 9.30
N ALA A 11 -8.67 16.52 8.49
CA ALA A 11 -8.01 15.94 7.32
C ALA A 11 -7.04 14.81 7.69
N ILE A 12 -6.26 14.96 8.78
CA ILE A 12 -5.35 13.91 9.24
C ILE A 12 -6.13 12.68 9.71
N VAL A 13 -7.20 12.87 10.48
CA VAL A 13 -8.05 11.76 10.96
C VAL A 13 -8.68 11.01 9.79
N GLU A 14 -9.27 11.73 8.83
CA GLU A 14 -9.90 11.11 7.67
C GLU A 14 -8.89 10.44 6.73
N ASN A 15 -7.73 11.06 6.50
CA ASN A 15 -6.65 10.45 5.73
C ASN A 15 -6.09 9.20 6.44
N GLY A 16 -5.99 9.22 7.77
CA GLY A 16 -5.57 8.07 8.58
C GLY A 16 -6.55 6.90 8.46
N LYS A 17 -7.86 7.17 8.54
CA LYS A 17 -8.90 6.16 8.28
C LYS A 17 -8.82 5.63 6.86
N TRP A 18 -8.51 6.48 5.88
CA TRP A 18 -8.45 6.07 4.49
C TRP A 18 -7.25 5.17 4.18
N VAL A 19 -6.05 5.53 4.65
CA VAL A 19 -4.84 4.69 4.57
C VAL A 19 -5.11 3.31 5.16
N ASP A 20 -5.70 3.27 6.35
CA ASP A 20 -6.06 2.02 7.01
C ASP A 20 -7.07 1.20 6.20
N LYS A 21 -8.15 1.83 5.74
CA LYS A 21 -9.21 1.16 4.98
C LYS A 21 -8.69 0.58 3.67
N VAL A 22 -7.84 1.30 2.95
CA VAL A 22 -7.25 0.80 1.70
C VAL A 22 -6.39 -0.44 1.99
N PHE A 23 -5.50 -0.37 2.99
CA PHE A 23 -4.65 -1.51 3.35
C PHE A 23 -5.49 -2.72 3.81
N ALA A 24 -6.42 -2.50 4.74
CA ALA A 24 -7.27 -3.56 5.30
C ALA A 24 -8.15 -4.21 4.23
N THR A 25 -8.71 -3.43 3.31
CA THR A 25 -9.54 -3.96 2.21
C THR A 25 -8.69 -4.80 1.25
N GLY A 26 -7.49 -4.34 0.89
CA GLY A 26 -6.55 -5.12 0.08
C GLY A 26 -6.20 -6.45 0.75
N ALA A 27 -5.85 -6.43 2.03
CA ALA A 27 -5.54 -7.61 2.81
C ALA A 27 -6.73 -8.60 2.91
N ALA A 28 -7.94 -8.07 3.13
CA ALA A 28 -9.16 -8.88 3.20
C ALA A 28 -9.45 -9.58 1.87
N ILE A 29 -9.37 -8.85 0.74
CA ILE A 29 -9.59 -9.43 -0.59
C ILE A 29 -8.54 -10.51 -0.89
N SER A 30 -7.25 -10.26 -0.60
CA SER A 30 -6.21 -11.27 -0.77
C SER A 30 -6.46 -12.52 0.08
N THR A 31 -6.94 -12.35 1.31
CA THR A 31 -7.27 -13.45 2.22
C THR A 31 -8.47 -14.26 1.72
N ILE A 32 -9.52 -13.59 1.20
CA ILE A 32 -10.69 -14.23 0.60
C ILE A 32 -10.26 -15.07 -0.61
N ILE A 33 -9.48 -14.50 -1.53
CA ILE A 33 -8.99 -15.21 -2.72
C ILE A 33 -8.15 -16.44 -2.31
N LEU A 34 -7.26 -16.27 -1.33
CA LEU A 34 -6.47 -17.38 -0.79
C LEU A 34 -7.37 -18.48 -0.19
N THR A 35 -8.40 -18.09 0.56
CA THR A 35 -9.35 -19.03 1.17
C THR A 35 -10.12 -19.81 0.11
N LEU A 36 -10.63 -19.12 -0.92
CA LEU A 36 -11.31 -19.75 -2.06
C LEU A 36 -10.41 -20.76 -2.78
N LYS A 37 -9.12 -20.45 -2.95
CA LYS A 37 -8.13 -21.39 -3.49
C LYS A 37 -8.00 -22.64 -2.61
N PHE A 38 -7.91 -22.48 -1.29
CA PHE A 38 -7.75 -23.61 -0.37
C PHE A 38 -8.95 -24.56 -0.36
N ILE A 39 -10.16 -24.06 -0.60
CA ILE A 39 -11.37 -24.89 -0.70
C ILE A 39 -11.66 -25.37 -2.12
N ASN A 40 -10.70 -25.22 -3.05
CA ASN A 40 -10.81 -25.63 -4.47
C ASN A 40 -12.00 -25.01 -5.22
N VAL A 41 -12.36 -23.76 -4.91
CA VAL A 41 -13.32 -22.99 -5.72
C VAL A 41 -12.59 -22.45 -6.94
N SER A 42 -13.03 -22.83 -8.14
CA SER A 42 -12.43 -22.40 -9.41
C SER A 42 -12.89 -21.02 -9.86
N GLU A 43 -14.12 -20.64 -9.54
CA GLU A 43 -14.76 -19.39 -9.94
C GLU A 43 -15.64 -18.82 -8.84
N PHE A 44 -15.69 -17.50 -8.72
CA PHE A 44 -16.67 -16.82 -7.86
C PHE A 44 -17.36 -15.71 -8.63
N GLU A 45 -18.63 -15.46 -8.32
CA GLU A 45 -19.39 -14.35 -8.88
C GLU A 45 -19.45 -13.20 -7.88
N TRP A 46 -19.08 -12.00 -8.34
CA TRP A 46 -19.25 -10.77 -7.57
C TRP A 46 -19.91 -9.71 -8.44
N ASN A 47 -21.11 -9.26 -8.03
CA ASN A 47 -21.87 -8.22 -8.71
C ASN A 47 -22.13 -8.56 -10.19
N GLY A 48 -22.42 -9.82 -10.50
CA GLY A 48 -22.65 -10.28 -11.88
C GLY A 48 -21.38 -10.53 -12.70
N VAL A 49 -20.20 -10.38 -12.10
CA VAL A 49 -18.91 -10.66 -12.76
C VAL A 49 -18.35 -11.98 -12.23
N THR A 50 -18.24 -12.97 -13.10
CA THR A 50 -17.55 -14.24 -12.82
C THR A 50 -16.04 -14.04 -12.91
N VAL A 51 -15.34 -14.39 -11.84
CA VAL A 51 -13.90 -14.29 -11.73
C VAL A 51 -13.32 -15.67 -11.46
N SER A 52 -12.40 -16.09 -12.32
CA SER A 52 -11.61 -17.30 -12.08
C SER A 52 -10.61 -17.05 -10.94
N VAL A 53 -10.73 -17.85 -9.88
CA VAL A 53 -9.83 -17.84 -8.70
C VAL A 53 -8.44 -18.34 -9.09
N GLU A 54 -8.35 -19.20 -10.11
CA GLU A 54 -7.10 -19.68 -10.69
C GLU A 54 -6.35 -18.60 -11.47
N ASN A 55 -7.03 -17.52 -11.88
CA ASN A 55 -6.42 -16.40 -12.58
C ASN A 55 -5.60 -15.52 -11.63
N THR A 56 -4.37 -15.96 -11.31
CA THR A 56 -3.46 -15.24 -10.42
C THR A 56 -3.11 -13.83 -10.92
N ARG A 57 -3.33 -13.53 -12.21
CA ARG A 57 -3.17 -12.16 -12.75
C ARG A 57 -4.21 -11.21 -12.18
N PHE A 58 -5.44 -11.66 -11.97
CA PHE A 58 -6.50 -10.85 -11.36
C PHE A 58 -6.13 -10.42 -9.94
N LEU A 59 -5.63 -11.37 -9.12
CA LEU A 59 -5.13 -11.07 -7.78
C LEU A 59 -4.00 -10.05 -7.82
N ILE A 60 -3.04 -10.19 -8.73
CA ILE A 60 -1.96 -9.21 -8.87
C ILE A 60 -2.52 -7.84 -9.22
N SER A 61 -3.41 -7.73 -10.21
CA SER A 61 -4.00 -6.44 -10.59
C SER A 61 -4.68 -5.75 -9.42
N ILE A 62 -5.40 -6.52 -8.58
CA ILE A 62 -5.99 -6.03 -7.32
C ILE A 62 -4.89 -5.54 -6.37
N CYS A 63 -3.90 -6.38 -6.06
CA CYS A 63 -2.81 -6.04 -5.14
C CYS A 63 -2.08 -4.77 -5.58
N VAL A 64 -1.84 -4.61 -6.89
CA VAL A 64 -1.17 -3.42 -7.41
C VAL A 64 -2.10 -2.20 -7.34
N ALA A 65 -3.38 -2.30 -7.70
CA ALA A 65 -4.34 -1.21 -7.55
C ALA A 65 -4.45 -0.72 -6.09
N PHE A 66 -4.53 -1.64 -5.13
CA PHE A 66 -4.51 -1.31 -3.70
C PHE A 66 -3.18 -0.71 -3.25
N THR A 67 -2.06 -1.14 -3.83
CA THR A 67 -0.74 -0.55 -3.55
C THR A 67 -0.68 0.91 -4.01
N VAL A 68 -1.23 1.23 -5.19
CA VAL A 68 -1.31 2.62 -5.68
C VAL A 68 -2.20 3.47 -4.77
N ALA A 69 -3.38 2.95 -4.42
CA ALA A 69 -4.29 3.64 -3.52
C ALA A 69 -3.65 3.87 -2.15
N HIS A 70 -2.90 2.89 -1.63
CA HIS A 70 -2.20 2.98 -0.35
C HIS A 70 -1.08 4.03 -0.41
N TRP A 71 -0.31 4.05 -1.51
CA TRP A 71 0.69 5.08 -1.75
C TRP A 71 0.06 6.48 -1.76
N TYR A 72 -1.02 6.67 -2.53
CA TYR A 72 -1.69 7.96 -2.64
C TYR A 72 -2.26 8.44 -1.30
N ALA A 73 -3.00 7.56 -0.60
CA ALA A 73 -3.55 7.86 0.71
C ALA A 73 -2.45 8.20 1.74
N SER A 74 -1.33 7.46 1.72
CA SER A 74 -0.17 7.70 2.58
C SER A 74 0.43 9.08 2.32
N ARG A 75 0.55 9.50 1.05
CA ARG A 75 1.06 10.84 0.69
C ARG A 75 0.17 11.97 1.19
N LEU A 76 -1.16 11.81 1.10
CA LEU A 76 -2.09 12.80 1.67
C LEU A 76 -1.93 12.89 3.18
N LEU A 77 -1.90 11.74 3.87
CA LEU A 77 -1.72 11.68 5.32
C LEU A 77 -0.41 12.36 5.75
N ILE A 78 0.72 11.97 5.16
CA ILE A 78 2.05 12.52 5.46
C ILE A 78 2.05 14.04 5.27
N ARG A 79 1.46 14.54 4.17
CA ARG A 79 1.39 15.98 3.90
C ARG A 79 0.57 16.72 4.95
N SER A 80 -0.60 16.22 5.31
CA SER A 80 -1.43 16.84 6.35
C SER A 80 -0.73 16.84 7.70
N ILE A 81 -0.06 15.73 8.07
CA ILE A 81 0.76 15.64 9.28
C ILE A 81 1.87 16.69 9.28
N LEU A 82 2.60 16.84 8.17
CA LEU A 82 3.66 17.85 8.02
C LEU A 82 3.13 19.27 8.26
N GLU A 83 2.01 19.61 7.63
CA GLU A 83 1.40 20.94 7.75
C GLU A 83 0.93 21.19 9.19
N PHE A 84 0.27 20.22 9.83
CA PHE A 84 -0.15 20.32 11.23
C PHE A 84 1.05 20.43 12.18
N TRP A 85 2.08 19.61 11.97
CA TRP A 85 3.28 19.59 12.81
C TRP A 85 3.98 20.96 12.83
N LYS A 86 4.03 21.66 11.69
CA LYS A 86 4.64 23.01 11.56
C LYS A 86 3.87 24.06 12.37
N LEU A 87 2.54 23.98 12.34
CA LEU A 87 1.66 25.01 12.88
C LEU A 87 1.32 24.82 14.37
N LYS A 88 1.48 23.61 14.90
CA LYS A 88 0.93 23.24 16.21
C LYS A 88 1.96 23.07 17.32
N SER A 89 1.47 23.18 18.55
CA SER A 89 2.23 22.92 19.77
C SER A 89 2.47 21.42 19.93
N HIS A 90 3.43 21.03 20.76
CA HIS A 90 3.67 19.61 21.06
C HIS A 90 2.45 18.96 21.73
N GLU A 91 1.76 19.67 22.63
CA GLU A 91 0.55 19.18 23.30
C GLU A 91 -0.58 18.89 22.32
N ASP A 92 -0.83 19.79 21.36
CA ASP A 92 -1.86 19.58 20.32
C ASP A 92 -1.52 18.38 19.44
N ARG A 93 -0.23 18.17 19.15
CA ARG A 93 0.27 17.02 18.39
C ARG A 93 0.03 15.71 19.14
N ILE A 94 0.31 15.66 20.44
CA ILE A 94 0.04 14.48 21.26
C ILE A 94 -1.45 14.18 21.32
N LYS A 95 -2.30 15.20 21.53
CA LYS A 95 -3.77 15.03 21.49
C LYS A 95 -4.26 14.48 20.16
N LEU A 96 -3.75 15.00 19.04
CA LEU A 96 -4.08 14.47 17.71
C LEU A 96 -3.69 12.99 17.57
N LEU A 97 -2.52 12.59 18.06
CA LEU A 97 -2.08 11.21 18.01
C LEU A 97 -2.99 10.30 18.85
N GLU A 98 -3.42 10.74 20.02
CA GLU A 98 -4.40 10.03 20.85
C GLU A 98 -5.75 9.90 20.14
N THR A 99 -6.23 10.97 19.51
CA THR A 99 -7.45 10.96 18.69
C THR A 99 -7.34 9.97 17.54
N LEU A 100 -6.20 9.94 16.83
CA LEU A 100 -5.91 8.96 15.77
C LEU A 100 -5.92 7.53 16.31
N ARG A 101 -5.30 7.28 17.46
CA ARG A 101 -5.28 5.94 18.08
C ARG A 101 -6.64 5.51 18.62
N ALA A 102 -7.53 6.45 18.96
CA ALA A 102 -8.87 6.14 19.43
C ALA A 102 -9.88 5.94 18.29
N THR A 103 -9.85 6.84 17.30
CA THR A 103 -10.86 6.94 16.23
C THR A 103 -10.39 6.41 14.87
N GLY A 104 -9.08 6.20 14.73
CA GLY A 104 -8.49 5.67 13.52
C GLY A 104 -8.90 4.24 13.23
N GLY A 105 -8.46 3.76 12.08
CA GLY A 105 -8.64 2.39 11.67
C GLY A 105 -7.74 1.40 12.42
N LEU A 106 -7.83 0.12 12.08
CA LEU A 106 -7.25 -0.99 12.84
C LEU A 106 -5.74 -0.86 13.06
N LEU A 107 -5.00 -0.47 12.03
CA LEU A 107 -3.55 -0.23 12.09
C LEU A 107 -3.23 0.99 12.96
N VAL A 108 -3.97 2.08 12.81
CA VAL A 108 -3.69 3.32 13.55
C VAL A 108 -3.98 3.15 15.05
N ARG A 109 -4.96 2.33 15.43
CA ARG A 109 -5.21 2.00 16.85
C ARG A 109 -4.08 1.20 17.49
N GLY A 110 -3.56 0.22 16.76
CA GLY A 110 -2.47 -0.66 17.21
C GLY A 110 -1.08 -0.04 17.13
N PHE A 111 -0.96 1.13 16.52
CA PHE A 111 0.30 1.83 16.33
C PHE A 111 0.97 2.20 17.67
N ILE A 112 2.26 1.89 17.75
CA ILE A 112 3.13 2.32 18.83
C ILE A 112 4.21 3.24 18.21
N PRO A 113 4.37 4.48 18.71
CA PRO A 113 5.46 5.36 18.30
C PRO A 113 6.80 4.64 18.33
N ARG A 114 7.56 4.75 17.24
CA ARG A 114 8.84 4.07 17.11
C ARG A 114 9.88 4.72 18.00
N GLU A 115 10.73 3.89 18.60
CA GLU A 115 11.94 4.40 19.25
C GLU A 115 12.88 4.91 18.16
N ARG A 116 13.54 6.02 18.47
CA ARG A 116 14.40 6.71 17.52
C ARG A 116 15.84 6.68 18.01
N ALA A 117 16.71 6.09 17.21
CA ALA A 117 18.14 6.07 17.44
C ALA A 117 18.85 6.96 16.39
N ARG A 118 19.63 7.93 16.84
CA ARG A 118 20.47 8.74 15.96
C ARG A 118 21.73 7.95 15.62
N ILE A 119 21.96 7.64 14.34
CA ILE A 119 23.22 6.99 13.91
C ILE A 119 24.30 8.05 13.61
N ARG A 120 23.92 9.14 12.94
CA ARG A 120 24.83 10.20 12.49
C ARG A 120 24.17 11.57 12.66
N LYS A 121 24.93 12.66 12.43
CA LYS A 121 24.43 14.03 12.61
C LYS A 121 23.10 14.30 11.88
N ASP A 122 22.88 13.65 10.74
CA ASP A 122 21.75 13.81 9.82
C ASP A 122 20.91 12.53 9.64
N LEU A 123 21.34 11.38 10.18
CA LEU A 123 20.70 10.08 9.94
C LEU A 123 20.08 9.50 11.20
N TYR A 124 18.80 9.18 11.11
CA TYR A 124 18.02 8.56 12.19
C TYR A 124 17.48 7.20 11.75
N ILE A 125 17.53 6.24 12.67
CA ILE A 125 16.83 4.96 12.57
C ILE A 125 15.60 5.01 13.46
N TYR A 126 14.50 4.50 12.92
CA TYR A 126 13.28 4.22 13.67
C TYR A 126 13.19 2.72 13.86
N THR A 127 13.22 2.27 15.11
CA THR A 127 13.22 0.84 15.45
C THR A 127 11.81 0.36 15.71
N PHE A 128 11.51 -0.85 15.26
CA PHE A 128 10.21 -1.48 15.49
C PHE A 128 10.14 -2.03 16.91
N ASN A 129 9.02 -1.79 17.58
CA ASN A 129 8.71 -2.51 18.81
C ASN A 129 8.00 -3.82 18.44
N ILE A 130 8.47 -4.96 18.98
CA ILE A 130 7.87 -6.27 18.72
C ILE A 130 6.42 -6.38 19.23
N LYS A 131 6.01 -5.49 20.14
CA LYS A 131 4.63 -5.39 20.63
C LYS A 131 3.72 -4.59 19.70
N ASP A 132 4.22 -4.04 18.61
CA ASP A 132 3.41 -3.28 17.67
C ASP A 132 2.61 -4.23 16.76
N TYR A 133 1.28 -4.18 16.86
CA TYR A 133 0.40 -5.00 16.06
C TYR A 133 0.44 -4.67 14.56
N THR A 134 0.73 -3.42 14.17
CA THR A 134 0.85 -3.01 12.77
C THR A 134 1.98 -3.74 12.05
N PHE A 135 3.06 -4.05 12.78
CA PHE A 135 4.19 -4.82 12.29
C PHE A 135 3.76 -6.26 11.97
N TRP A 136 3.11 -6.93 12.91
CA TRP A 136 2.64 -8.31 12.71
C TRP A 136 1.58 -8.43 11.63
N VAL A 137 0.64 -7.48 11.55
CA VAL A 137 -0.34 -7.43 10.46
C VAL A 137 0.35 -7.30 9.11
N SER A 138 1.38 -6.46 9.00
CA SER A 138 2.15 -6.31 7.77
C SER A 138 2.85 -7.61 7.35
N TYR A 139 3.46 -8.34 8.30
CA TYR A 139 4.04 -9.67 8.02
C TYR A 139 2.98 -10.70 7.62
N GLY A 140 1.81 -10.68 8.26
CA GLY A 140 0.67 -11.52 7.88
C GLY A 140 0.25 -11.28 6.43
N CYS A 141 0.15 -10.01 6.01
CA CYS A 141 -0.17 -9.65 4.63
C CYS A 141 0.89 -10.14 3.63
N ILE A 142 2.17 -10.07 3.96
CA ILE A 142 3.26 -10.61 3.12
C ILE A 142 3.10 -12.13 2.98
N ALA A 143 2.82 -12.83 4.08
CA ALA A 143 2.60 -14.28 4.05
C ALA A 143 1.38 -14.65 3.18
N VAL A 144 0.26 -13.95 3.33
CA VAL A 144 -0.95 -14.15 2.50
C VAL A 144 -0.63 -13.94 1.02
N LEU A 145 0.12 -12.88 0.67
CA LEU A 145 0.49 -12.60 -0.72
C LEU A 145 1.35 -13.72 -1.33
N LEU A 146 2.30 -14.27 -0.56
CA LEU A 146 3.16 -15.39 -1.00
C LEU A 146 2.44 -16.74 -1.03
N LEU A 147 1.41 -16.93 -0.20
CA LEU A 147 0.58 -18.14 -0.26
C LEU A 147 -0.38 -18.09 -1.46
N ALA A 148 -0.85 -16.89 -1.83
CA ALA A 148 -1.83 -16.71 -2.88
C ALA A 148 -1.29 -16.95 -4.30
N ILE A 149 0.05 -17.01 -4.48
CA ILE A 149 0.70 -17.41 -5.74
C ILE A 149 0.72 -18.93 -5.98
N SER A 150 0.05 -19.73 -5.15
CA SER A 150 -0.17 -21.17 -5.36
C SER A 150 -0.82 -21.47 -6.73
N PRO A 151 -0.40 -22.54 -7.45
CA PRO A 151 0.57 -23.57 -7.04
C PRO A 151 2.05 -23.15 -7.19
N TRP A 152 2.87 -23.53 -6.22
CA TRP A 152 4.30 -23.22 -6.17
C TRP A 152 5.12 -24.17 -7.08
N ASN A 153 5.16 -23.85 -8.37
CA ASN A 153 5.92 -24.62 -9.36
C ASN A 153 7.06 -23.78 -9.95
N LEU A 154 8.29 -24.00 -9.50
CA LEU A 154 9.49 -23.29 -9.96
C LEU A 154 9.78 -23.47 -11.46
N SER A 155 9.31 -24.55 -12.07
CA SER A 155 9.45 -24.78 -13.52
C SER A 155 8.49 -23.91 -14.35
N ASN A 156 7.48 -23.30 -13.72
CA ASN A 156 6.52 -22.43 -14.39
C ASN A 156 7.02 -20.98 -14.41
N LYS A 157 7.29 -20.45 -15.61
CA LYS A 157 7.69 -19.04 -15.80
C LYS A 157 6.66 -18.05 -15.25
N ALA A 158 5.37 -18.40 -15.31
CA ALA A 158 4.32 -17.58 -14.71
C ALA A 158 4.48 -17.52 -13.19
N PHE A 159 4.78 -18.64 -12.52
CA PHE A 159 5.04 -18.65 -11.08
C PHE A 159 6.21 -17.75 -10.69
N LEU A 160 7.33 -17.82 -11.41
CA LEU A 160 8.49 -16.96 -11.16
C LEU A 160 8.14 -15.47 -11.30
N PHE A 161 7.39 -15.11 -12.34
CA PHE A 161 6.90 -13.74 -12.51
C PHE A 161 6.00 -13.32 -11.34
N LEU A 162 5.03 -14.15 -10.96
CA LEU A 162 4.11 -13.89 -9.84
C LEU A 162 4.87 -13.72 -8.52
N LEU A 163 5.88 -14.55 -8.27
CA LEU A 163 6.73 -14.49 -7.09
C LEU A 163 7.52 -13.17 -7.03
N VAL A 164 8.15 -12.78 -8.13
CA VAL A 164 8.87 -11.50 -8.21
C VAL A 164 7.93 -10.32 -7.99
N THR A 165 6.75 -10.34 -8.61
CA THR A 165 5.75 -9.29 -8.40
C THR A 165 5.26 -9.24 -6.95
N ALA A 166 4.98 -10.40 -6.33
CA ALA A 166 4.59 -10.47 -4.93
C ALA A 166 5.66 -9.87 -3.99
N ILE A 167 6.93 -10.23 -4.20
CA ILE A 167 8.05 -9.67 -3.42
C ILE A 167 8.16 -8.16 -3.65
N ALA A 168 8.08 -7.69 -4.89
CA ALA A 168 8.13 -6.26 -5.20
C ALA A 168 6.97 -5.49 -4.55
N THR A 169 5.74 -6.01 -4.64
CA THR A 169 4.56 -5.45 -4.00
C THR A 169 4.72 -5.40 -2.48
N ALA A 170 5.25 -6.45 -1.86
CA ALA A 170 5.55 -6.48 -0.42
C ALA A 170 6.56 -5.41 -0.03
N ILE A 171 7.66 -5.28 -0.78
CA ILE A 171 8.69 -4.24 -0.57
C ILE A 171 8.09 -2.83 -0.67
N ILE A 172 7.32 -2.57 -1.72
CA ILE A 172 6.71 -1.25 -1.96
C ILE A 172 5.74 -0.91 -0.84
N ASN A 173 4.84 -1.82 -0.46
CA ASN A 173 3.91 -1.58 0.64
C ASN A 173 4.60 -1.44 1.99
N TRP A 174 5.66 -2.20 2.23
CA TRP A 174 6.47 -2.04 3.44
C TRP A 174 7.07 -0.63 3.52
N LYS A 175 7.58 -0.11 2.40
CA LYS A 175 8.11 1.24 2.32
C LYS A 175 7.04 2.31 2.53
N ILE A 176 5.89 2.18 1.86
CA ILE A 176 4.75 3.09 2.02
C ILE A 176 4.30 3.13 3.48
N ALA A 177 4.17 1.95 4.11
CA ALA A 177 3.78 1.81 5.51
C ALA A 177 4.79 2.46 6.45
N SER A 178 6.07 2.17 6.23
CA SER A 178 7.18 2.75 6.97
C SER A 178 7.14 4.29 6.96
N ASP A 179 6.86 4.90 5.81
CA ASP A 179 6.86 6.36 5.67
C ASP A 179 5.77 7.04 6.49
N TRP A 180 4.52 6.55 6.45
CA TRP A 180 3.45 7.17 7.23
C TRP A 180 3.53 6.82 8.72
N ILE A 181 4.05 5.64 9.08
CA ILE A 181 4.33 5.26 10.49
C ILE A 181 5.38 6.19 11.10
N VAL A 182 6.43 6.53 10.35
CA VAL A 182 7.43 7.49 10.82
C VAL A 182 6.82 8.88 10.96
N ALA A 183 6.04 9.33 9.97
CA ALA A 183 5.34 10.62 10.07
C ALA A 183 4.47 10.71 11.33
N LEU A 184 3.74 9.65 11.67
CA LEU A 184 2.97 9.58 12.93
C LEU A 184 3.85 9.55 14.17
N THR A 185 4.99 8.86 14.14
CA THR A 185 5.94 8.84 15.27
C THR A 185 6.49 10.24 15.55
N GLU A 186 6.75 11.02 14.51
CA GLU A 186 7.34 12.35 14.65
C GLU A 186 6.36 13.39 15.22
N ILE A 187 5.05 13.11 15.18
CA ILE A 187 4.03 13.88 15.91
C ILE A 187 4.30 13.81 17.43
N SER A 188 4.73 12.66 17.95
CA SER A 188 4.97 12.49 19.39
C SER A 188 6.32 13.01 19.89
N LEU A 189 7.16 13.56 19.02
CA LEU A 189 8.46 14.09 19.43
C LEU A 189 8.32 15.54 19.96
N GLN A 190 9.05 15.84 21.03
CA GLN A 190 8.96 17.13 21.74
C GLN A 190 9.69 18.25 20.99
N ASN A 191 10.89 17.98 20.45
CA ASN A 191 11.72 18.99 19.81
C ASN A 191 11.37 19.23 18.34
N LYS A 192 11.32 20.52 17.95
CA LYS A 192 11.17 20.92 16.55
C LYS A 192 12.47 20.82 15.75
N ASP A 193 13.64 20.69 16.37
CA ASP A 193 14.96 20.70 15.68
C ASP A 193 15.37 19.35 15.06
N GLU A 194 14.43 18.45 14.85
CA GLU A 194 14.68 17.06 14.53
C GLU A 194 14.36 16.73 13.06
N ALA A 195 15.11 15.81 12.44
CA ALA A 195 15.11 15.40 11.01
C ALA A 195 13.89 15.74 10.14
N TYR A 196 12.67 15.54 10.62
CA TYR A 196 11.46 15.89 9.88
C TYR A 196 11.30 17.38 9.61
N TYR A 197 11.62 18.24 10.58
CA TYR A 197 11.61 19.70 10.41
C TYR A 197 12.62 20.14 9.36
N LEU A 198 13.85 19.62 9.47
CA LEU A 198 14.91 19.84 8.49
C LEU A 198 14.44 19.37 7.12
N ARG A 199 13.94 18.14 6.98
CA ARG A 199 13.36 17.61 5.72
C ARG A 199 12.21 18.47 5.17
N SER A 200 11.36 19.00 6.06
CA SER A 200 10.19 19.80 5.70
C SER A 200 10.51 21.25 5.31
N ILE A 201 11.71 21.74 5.65
CA ILE A 201 12.22 23.09 5.33
C ILE A 201 13.20 23.05 4.18
N THR A 202 14.15 22.12 4.19
CA THR A 202 15.22 22.05 3.19
C THR A 202 14.82 21.28 1.94
N GLY A 203 13.78 20.45 2.01
CA GLY A 203 13.47 19.46 0.98
C GLY A 203 14.58 18.40 0.81
N ASP A 204 15.59 18.41 1.70
CA ASP A 204 16.82 17.63 1.53
C ASP A 204 16.60 16.19 1.99
N GLU A 205 16.80 15.26 1.05
CA GLU A 205 16.55 13.84 1.21
C GLU A 205 17.59 13.16 2.13
N LYS A 206 18.66 13.85 2.53
CA LYS A 206 19.61 13.34 3.54
C LYS A 206 18.96 13.00 4.87
N TYR A 207 17.80 13.58 5.16
CA TYR A 207 17.03 13.36 6.37
C TYR A 207 15.94 12.29 6.20
N VAL A 208 16.06 11.36 5.23
CA VAL A 208 15.12 10.23 5.12
C VAL A 208 15.29 9.31 6.33
N PRO A 209 14.25 9.17 7.18
CA PRO A 209 14.28 8.20 8.27
C PRO A 209 14.37 6.79 7.72
N LYS A 210 15.38 6.02 8.16
CA LYS A 210 15.46 4.59 7.82
C LYS A 210 14.74 3.80 8.90
N VAL A 211 13.79 2.98 8.50
CA VAL A 211 13.18 2.04 9.43
C VAL A 211 14.12 0.83 9.58
N GLU A 212 14.34 0.41 10.82
CA GLU A 212 15.30 -0.64 11.13
C GLU A 212 14.97 -1.96 10.41
N LYS A 213 16.03 -2.76 10.21
CA LYS A 213 16.08 -3.88 9.28
C LYS A 213 14.90 -4.84 9.48
N PRO A 214 14.20 -5.26 8.40
CA PRO A 214 13.28 -6.39 8.49
C PRO A 214 14.02 -7.61 9.06
N LEU A 215 13.29 -8.49 9.77
CA LEU A 215 13.81 -9.74 10.38
C LEU A 215 14.60 -10.63 9.38
N PHE A 216 14.44 -10.41 8.07
CA PHE A 216 15.15 -11.10 7.01
C PHE A 216 16.22 -10.18 6.37
N PRO A 217 17.53 -10.39 6.63
CA PRO A 217 18.62 -9.59 6.07
C PRO A 217 18.62 -9.55 4.54
N LEU A 218 18.15 -10.62 3.89
CA LEU A 218 18.03 -10.71 2.43
C LEU A 218 17.05 -9.67 1.87
N PHE A 219 15.93 -9.43 2.56
CA PHE A 219 14.95 -8.43 2.18
C PHE A 219 15.53 -7.02 2.32
N TYR A 220 16.31 -6.75 3.37
CA TYR A 220 17.02 -5.48 3.53
C TYR A 220 18.03 -5.23 2.41
N SER A 221 18.81 -6.24 2.02
CA SER A 221 19.77 -6.12 0.92
C SER A 221 19.06 -5.81 -0.39
N VAL A 222 17.96 -6.48 -0.73
CA VAL A 222 17.21 -6.21 -1.97
C VAL A 222 16.57 -4.81 -1.97
N VAL A 223 15.98 -4.39 -0.84
CA VAL A 223 15.36 -3.05 -0.70
C VAL A 223 16.39 -1.93 -0.86
N ASN A 224 17.62 -2.12 -0.37
CA ASN A 224 18.70 -1.12 -0.49
C ASN A 224 19.57 -1.29 -1.75
N PHE A 225 19.52 -2.43 -2.44
CA PHE A 225 20.27 -2.69 -3.67
C PHE A 225 19.61 -2.04 -4.88
N PHE A 226 18.28 -1.88 -4.86
CA PHE A 226 17.63 -0.97 -5.80
C PHE A 226 18.10 0.45 -5.48
N PRO A 227 18.71 1.19 -6.43
CA PRO A 227 19.13 2.56 -6.23
C PRO A 227 17.86 3.43 -6.17
N PHE A 228 17.22 3.45 -5.01
CA PHE A 228 16.17 4.39 -4.63
C PHE A 228 16.70 5.84 -4.50
N THR A 229 17.91 6.10 -5.00
CA THR A 229 18.50 7.43 -5.23
C THR A 229 18.03 8.06 -6.55
N LEU A 230 17.34 7.32 -7.43
CA LEU A 230 16.51 7.92 -8.47
C LEU A 230 15.31 8.57 -7.78
N ASP A 231 15.39 9.90 -7.64
CA ASP A 231 14.35 10.87 -7.22
C ASP A 231 13.08 10.21 -6.68
N TYR A 232 12.81 10.38 -5.38
CA TYR A 232 11.73 9.70 -4.65
C TYR A 232 10.33 9.84 -5.27
N GLN A 233 10.16 10.76 -6.23
CA GLN A 233 8.96 10.87 -7.05
C GLN A 233 8.99 9.98 -8.29
N ILE A 234 10.15 9.78 -8.91
CA ILE A 234 10.31 9.14 -10.21
C ILE A 234 10.22 7.62 -10.09
N LEU A 235 10.92 6.96 -9.16
CA LEU A 235 10.99 5.48 -9.19
C LEU A 235 9.67 4.77 -8.85
N PRO A 236 8.86 5.18 -7.84
CA PRO A 236 7.53 4.63 -7.65
C PRO A 236 6.64 4.91 -8.85
N ASN A 237 6.74 6.11 -9.45
CA ASN A 237 6.05 6.47 -10.68
C ASN A 237 6.55 5.66 -11.88
N LEU A 238 7.82 5.30 -11.96
CA LEU A 238 8.41 4.52 -13.04
C LEU A 238 8.04 3.05 -12.90
N ILE A 239 7.99 2.51 -11.68
CA ILE A 239 7.47 1.17 -11.40
C ILE A 239 5.95 1.17 -11.64
N LEU A 240 5.23 2.24 -11.29
CA LEU A 240 3.84 2.45 -11.70
C LEU A 240 3.74 2.41 -13.22
N ILE A 241 4.50 3.24 -13.92
CA ILE A 241 4.43 3.39 -15.37
C ILE A 241 4.83 2.08 -16.06
N LEU A 242 5.92 1.44 -15.66
CA LEU A 242 6.47 0.26 -16.34
C LEU A 242 5.76 -1.05 -15.96
N VAL A 243 5.15 -1.14 -14.78
CA VAL A 243 4.43 -2.35 -14.36
C VAL A 243 2.91 -2.18 -14.52
N LEU A 244 2.36 -1.02 -14.17
CA LEU A 244 0.91 -0.78 -14.24
C LEU A 244 0.43 -0.36 -15.62
N ILE A 245 1.15 0.44 -16.40
CA ILE A 245 0.64 0.81 -17.74
C ILE A 245 0.48 -0.43 -18.63
N PRO A 246 1.45 -1.37 -18.71
CA PRO A 246 1.23 -2.59 -19.46
C PRO A 246 0.07 -3.42 -18.90
N VAL A 247 -0.08 -3.50 -17.57
CA VAL A 247 -1.20 -4.22 -16.94
C VAL A 247 -2.55 -3.57 -17.25
N TYR A 248 -2.67 -2.25 -17.16
CA TYR A 248 -3.91 -1.52 -17.50
C TYR A 248 -4.21 -1.55 -19.00
N ILE A 249 -3.20 -1.48 -19.86
CA ILE A 249 -3.36 -1.66 -21.31
C ILE A 249 -3.87 -3.07 -21.60
N ILE A 250 -3.28 -4.09 -20.99
CA ILE A 250 -3.70 -5.49 -21.16
C ILE A 250 -5.12 -5.69 -20.65
N VAL A 251 -5.45 -5.20 -19.45
CA VAL A 251 -6.80 -5.30 -18.87
C VAL A 251 -7.82 -4.55 -19.72
N GLY A 252 -7.48 -3.36 -20.22
CA GLY A 252 -8.32 -2.58 -21.13
C GLY A 252 -8.57 -3.30 -22.46
N ILE A 253 -7.54 -3.88 -23.07
CA ILE A 253 -7.66 -4.69 -24.29
C ILE A 253 -8.56 -5.91 -24.04
N VAL A 254 -8.39 -6.59 -22.90
CA VAL A 254 -9.25 -7.73 -22.52
C VAL A 254 -10.71 -7.31 -22.37
N PHE A 255 -10.98 -6.19 -21.71
CA PHE A 255 -12.35 -5.65 -21.57
C PHE A 255 -12.99 -5.29 -22.91
N ILE A 256 -12.21 -4.69 -23.82
CA ILE A 256 -12.65 -4.35 -25.17
C ILE A 256 -12.98 -5.64 -25.94
N LEU A 257 -12.10 -6.65 -25.88
CA LEU A 257 -12.32 -7.94 -26.54
C LEU A 257 -13.58 -8.65 -26.03
N ILE A 258 -13.78 -8.70 -24.72
CA ILE A 258 -15.00 -9.26 -24.12
C ILE A 258 -16.24 -8.52 -24.62
N SER A 259 -16.21 -7.18 -24.63
CA SER A 259 -17.35 -6.37 -25.10
C SER A 259 -17.65 -6.60 -26.58
N VAL A 260 -16.62 -6.72 -27.42
CA VAL A 260 -16.78 -7.03 -28.85
C VAL A 260 -17.38 -8.42 -29.05
N ILE A 261 -16.89 -9.42 -28.32
CA ILE A 261 -17.41 -10.80 -28.40
C ILE A 261 -18.88 -10.84 -27.96
N GLN A 262 -19.22 -10.21 -26.84
CA GLN A 262 -20.59 -10.13 -26.35
C GLN A 262 -21.52 -9.49 -27.38
N LYS A 263 -21.09 -8.39 -28.01
CA LYS A 263 -21.86 -7.74 -29.07
C LYS A 263 -22.03 -8.62 -30.30
N GLY A 264 -20.97 -9.33 -30.71
CA GLY A 264 -21.02 -10.30 -31.81
C GLY A 264 -22.02 -11.42 -31.55
N ILE A 265 -22.04 -11.99 -30.35
CA ILE A 265 -23.01 -13.03 -29.94
C ILE A 265 -24.43 -12.48 -29.99
N GLU A 266 -24.67 -11.26 -29.51
CA GLU A 266 -25.98 -10.62 -29.53
C GLU A 266 -26.51 -10.44 -30.98
N LEU A 267 -25.63 -10.01 -31.90
CA LEU A 267 -25.97 -9.85 -33.32
C LEU A 267 -26.27 -11.18 -34.00
N ILE A 268 -25.49 -12.23 -33.72
CA ILE A 268 -25.74 -13.58 -34.25
C ILE A 268 -27.08 -14.11 -33.76
N LYS A 269 -27.39 -13.96 -32.46
CA LYS A 269 -28.69 -14.36 -31.90
C LYS A 269 -29.85 -13.64 -32.60
N LYS A 270 -29.73 -12.33 -32.82
CA LYS A 270 -30.73 -11.54 -33.56
C LYS A 270 -30.92 -12.03 -35.00
N ALA A 271 -29.84 -12.32 -35.72
CA ALA A 271 -29.89 -12.83 -37.09
C ALA A 271 -30.50 -14.24 -37.22
N ILE A 272 -30.27 -15.11 -36.22
CA ILE A 272 -30.89 -16.44 -36.17
C ILE A 272 -32.40 -16.31 -35.92
N LEU A 273 -32.80 -15.44 -34.99
CA LEU A 273 -34.21 -15.21 -34.65
C LEU A 273 -34.98 -14.58 -35.82
N SER A 274 -34.37 -13.65 -36.56
CA SER A 274 -35.00 -13.02 -37.73
C SER A 274 -35.17 -13.96 -38.93
N LYS A 275 -34.48 -15.11 -38.98
CA LYS A 275 -34.70 -16.14 -40.01
C LYS A 275 -35.79 -17.15 -39.65
N ARG A 276 -36.25 -17.15 -38.39
CA ARG A 276 -37.28 -18.09 -37.91
C ARG A 276 -38.70 -17.50 -37.93
N ASN A 277 -38.81 -16.18 -38.06
CA ASN A 277 -40.07 -15.45 -38.25
C ASN A 277 -40.20 -15.04 -39.72
#